data_AF-A0A4Y9QFU0-F1
#
_entry.id   AF-A0A4Y9QFU0-F1
#
_cell.length_a   1.000
_cell.length_b   1.000
_cell.length_c   1.000
_cell.angle_alpha   90.00
_cell.angle_beta   90.00
_cell.angle_gamma   90.00
#
_symmetry.space_group_name_H-M   'P 1'
#
loop_
_entity.id
_entity.type
_entity.pdbx_description
1 polymer ?
#
loop_
_entity_poly.entity_id
_entity_poly.type
_entity_poly.pdbx_seq_one_letter_code
_entity_poly.pdbx_strand_id
1 'polypeptide(L)'
;MNLGPLEIGLILLAILLLFGYKKLPDASRSLGRSLRIFKGEMKGMKDDDATPQVPAQILPPSTVLDREARAAALRGGEDPAPNSAR
;
A
#
# COMPACT_ATOMS: atom_id res chain seq x y z
N MET A 1 -28.31 -21.15 -22.45
CA MET A 1 -27.19 -20.57 -23.23
C MET A 1 -26.17 -20.13 -22.20
N ASN A 2 -25.14 -20.94 -21.99
CA ASN A 2 -24.19 -20.72 -20.91
C ASN A 2 -23.22 -19.62 -21.33
N LEU A 3 -23.09 -18.57 -20.53
CA LEU A 3 -21.97 -17.64 -20.65
C LEU A 3 -20.71 -18.40 -20.23
N GLY A 4 -20.03 -18.98 -21.23
CA GLY A 4 -18.80 -19.68 -21.02
C GLY A 4 -17.64 -18.70 -20.84
N PRO A 5 -16.47 -19.21 -20.41
CA PRO A 5 -15.23 -18.44 -20.40
C PRO A 5 -14.93 -17.80 -21.77
N LEU A 6 -15.37 -18.41 -22.88
CA LEU A 6 -15.23 -17.86 -24.23
C LEU A 6 -16.07 -16.60 -24.46
N GLU A 7 -17.36 -16.60 -24.10
CA GLU A 7 -18.21 -15.40 -24.22
C GLU A 7 -17.68 -14.25 -23.37
N ILE A 8 -17.24 -14.54 -22.14
CA ILE A 8 -16.65 -13.52 -21.25
C ILE A 8 -15.36 -12.95 -21.86
N GLY A 9 -14.51 -13.80 -22.43
CA GLY A 9 -13.31 -13.37 -23.15
C GLY A 9 -13.63 -12.45 -24.33
N LEU A 10 -14.69 -12.76 -25.09
CA LEU A 10 -15.12 -11.95 -26.23
C LEU A 10 -15.62 -10.56 -25.79
N ILE A 11 -16.37 -10.49 -24.68
CA ILE A 11 -16.83 -9.21 -24.11
C ILE A 11 -15.64 -8.37 -23.61
N LEU A 12 -14.69 -8.98 -22.90
CA LEU A 12 -13.49 -8.28 -22.45
C LEU A 12 -12.67 -7.75 -23.63
N LEU A 13 -12.54 -8.55 -24.69
CA LEU A 13 -11.87 -8.12 -25.91
C LEU A 13 -12.60 -6.93 -26.55
N ALA A 14 -13.93 -6.96 -26.66
CA ALA A 14 -14.72 -5.86 -27.19
C ALA A 14 -14.54 -4.56 -26.38
N ILE A 15 -14.55 -4.65 -25.05
CA ILE A 15 -14.29 -3.51 -24.15
C ILE A 15 -12.85 -3.00 -24.34
N LEU A 16 -11.87 -3.90 -24.48
CA LEU A 16 -10.47 -3.53 -24.71
C LEU A 16 -10.28 -2.80 -26.05
N LEU A 17 -11.02 -3.17 -27.09
CA LEU A 17 -11.00 -2.45 -28.37
C LEU A 17 -11.65 -1.07 -28.26
N LEU A 18 -12.77 -0.95 -27.53
CA LEU A 18 -13.52 0.30 -27.43
C LEU A 18 -12.84 1.33 -26.53
N PHE A 19 -12.35 0.89 -25.37
CA PHE A 19 -11.71 1.75 -24.37
C PHE A 19 -10.17 1.78 -24.52
N GLY A 20 -9.57 0.76 -25.11
CA GLY A 20 -8.11 0.62 -25.24
C GLY A 20 -7.46 -0.04 -24.02
N TYR A 21 -6.34 -0.73 -24.26
CA TYR A 21 -5.60 -1.48 -23.23
C TYR A 21 -5.01 -0.61 -22.10
N LYS A 22 -4.78 0.68 -22.34
CA LYS A 22 -4.31 1.63 -21.30
C LYS A 22 -5.43 2.14 -20.40
N LYS A 23 -6.69 2.16 -20.86
CA LYS A 23 -7.80 2.77 -20.11
C LYS A 23 -8.46 1.82 -19.11
N LEU A 24 -8.48 0.51 -19.39
CA LEU A 24 -8.93 -0.49 -18.42
C LEU A 24 -8.14 -0.50 -17.10
N PRO A 25 -6.79 -0.57 -17.09
CA PRO A 25 -6.02 -0.57 -15.85
C PRO A 25 -6.06 0.78 -15.13
N ASP A 26 -6.20 1.88 -15.88
CA ASP A 26 -6.29 3.21 -15.30
C ASP A 26 -7.64 3.43 -14.60
N ALA A 27 -8.74 3.09 -15.29
CA ALA A 27 -10.08 3.14 -14.74
C ALA A 27 -10.26 2.18 -13.55
N SER A 28 -9.73 0.95 -13.62
CA SER A 28 -9.80 0.03 -12.48
C SER A 28 -8.99 0.52 -11.28
N ARG A 29 -7.87 1.21 -11.49
CA ARG A 29 -7.07 1.82 -10.42
C ARG A 29 -7.77 3.01 -9.76
N SER A 30 -8.47 3.87 -10.50
CA SER A 30 -9.25 4.96 -9.91
C SER A 30 -10.49 4.42 -9.17
N LEU A 31 -11.23 3.50 -9.80
CA LEU A 31 -12.41 2.86 -9.21
C LEU A 31 -12.04 2.03 -7.97
N GLY A 32 -10.92 1.31 -8.00
CA GLY A 32 -10.43 0.52 -6.86
C GLY A 32 -10.03 1.38 -5.65
N ARG A 33 -9.47 2.57 -5.89
CA ARG A 33 -9.20 3.55 -4.81
C ARG A 33 -10.49 4.04 -4.17
N SER A 34 -11.49 4.44 -4.97
CA SER A 34 -12.80 4.87 -4.45
C SER A 34 -13.52 3.74 -3.71
N LEU A 35 -13.47 2.50 -4.23
CA LEU A 35 -14.08 1.34 -3.59
C LEU A 35 -13.37 0.96 -2.28
N ARG A 36 -12.06 1.17 -2.16
CA ARG A 36 -11.32 0.94 -0.91
C ARG A 36 -11.74 1.92 0.18
N ILE A 37 -11.89 3.20 -0.17
CA ILE A 37 -12.36 4.25 0.76
C ILE A 37 -13.78 3.91 1.20
N PHE A 38 -14.68 3.70 0.22
CA PHE A 38 -16.07 3.32 0.48
C PHE A 38 -16.19 2.05 1.33
N LYS A 39 -15.41 1.01 1.03
CA LYS A 39 -15.37 -0.23 1.82
C LYS A 39 -14.83 0.00 3.23
N GLY A 40 -13.88 0.92 3.43
CA GLY A 40 -13.36 1.28 4.74
C GLY A 40 -14.41 2.00 5.59
N GLU A 41 -15.10 2.99 5.02
CA GLU A 41 -16.20 3.71 5.68
C GLU A 41 -17.38 2.77 5.98
N MET A 42 -17.75 1.93 5.01
CA MET A 42 -18.84 0.96 5.17
C MET A 42 -18.48 -0.19 6.13
N LYS A 43 -17.18 -0.48 6.30
CA LYS A 43 -16.67 -1.43 7.29
C LYS A 43 -16.72 -0.84 8.70
N GLY A 44 -16.43 0.45 8.88
CA GLY A 44 -16.63 1.14 10.16
C GLY A 44 -18.07 1.05 10.69
N MET A 45 -19.06 1.00 9.80
CA MET A 45 -20.47 0.80 10.18
C MET A 45 -20.83 -0.67 10.51
N LYS A 46 -19.99 -1.65 10.11
CA LYS A 46 -20.19 -3.09 10.38
C LYS A 46 -19.25 -3.63 11.45
N ASP A 47 -18.16 -2.92 11.75
CA ASP A 47 -17.12 -3.29 12.69
C ASP A 47 -17.32 -2.70 14.10
N ASP A 48 -18.39 -1.95 14.37
CA ASP A 48 -18.76 -1.57 15.75
C ASP A 48 -18.97 -2.81 16.67
N ASP A 49 -18.97 -4.03 16.11
CA ASP A 49 -18.97 -5.32 16.82
C ASP A 49 -17.63 -6.09 16.80
N ALA A 50 -16.55 -5.62 16.16
CA ALA A 50 -15.29 -6.38 16.06
C ALA A 50 -13.99 -5.52 16.04
N THR A 51 -13.10 -5.81 16.99
CA THR A 51 -11.80 -5.15 17.27
C THR A 51 -10.95 -4.79 16.03
N PRO A 52 -10.34 -3.58 15.96
CA PRO A 52 -9.59 -3.11 14.78
C PRO A 52 -8.31 -3.91 14.48
N GLN A 53 -8.17 -4.34 13.22
CA GLN A 53 -6.95 -4.90 12.66
C GLN A 53 -6.18 -3.77 11.96
N VAL A 54 -5.01 -3.38 12.49
CA VAL A 54 -4.13 -2.36 11.91
C VAL A 54 -3.51 -2.92 10.61
N PRO A 55 -3.82 -2.38 9.42
CA PRO A 55 -3.18 -2.82 8.19
C PRO A 55 -1.71 -2.38 8.21
N ALA A 56 -0.79 -3.34 8.11
CA ALA A 56 0.64 -3.11 7.98
C ALA A 56 0.91 -2.19 6.79
N GLN A 57 1.20 -0.92 7.08
CA GLN A 57 1.73 0.00 6.09
C GLN A 57 3.10 -0.54 5.68
N ILE A 58 3.23 -0.92 4.41
CA ILE A 58 4.50 -1.23 3.77
C ILE A 58 5.30 0.09 3.74
N LEU A 59 6.09 0.32 4.78
CA LEU A 59 7.08 1.39 4.82
C LEU A 59 8.12 1.06 3.76
N PRO A 60 8.42 1.96 2.80
CA PRO A 60 9.48 1.71 1.85
C PRO A 60 10.80 1.51 2.61
N PRO A 61 11.59 0.47 2.26
CA PRO A 61 12.79 0.06 3.00
C PRO A 61 13.88 1.14 3.06
N SER A 62 13.76 2.22 2.28
CA SER A 62 14.65 3.38 2.35
C SER A 62 14.54 4.14 3.68
N THR A 63 13.34 4.24 4.26
CA THR A 63 13.09 5.05 5.46
C THR A 63 13.82 4.55 6.71
N VAL A 64 14.10 3.25 6.78
CA VAL A 64 14.84 2.64 7.90
C VAL A 64 16.35 2.82 7.76
N LEU A 65 16.91 2.73 6.54
CA LEU A 65 18.34 2.99 6.30
C LEU A 65 18.71 4.45 6.58
N ASP A 66 17.87 5.40 6.15
CA ASP A 66 18.13 6.83 6.34
C ASP A 66 18.12 7.24 7.82
N ARG A 67 17.24 6.61 8.61
CA ARG A 67 17.12 6.85 10.05
C ARG A 67 18.30 6.28 10.82
N GLU A 68 18.77 5.10 10.42
CA GLU A 68 19.93 4.45 11.04
C GLU A 68 21.24 5.16 10.72
N ALA A 69 21.42 5.61 9.47
CA ALA A 69 22.59 6.42 9.07
C ALA A 69 22.65 7.77 9.81
N ARG A 70 21.51 8.45 9.99
CA ARG A 70 21.45 9.69 10.79
C ARG A 70 21.67 9.45 12.28
N ALA A 71 21.19 8.33 12.82
CA ALA A 71 21.42 7.96 14.22
C ALA A 71 22.89 7.61 14.48
N ALA A 72 23.55 6.92 13.54
CA ALA A 72 24.98 6.61 13.61
C ALA A 72 25.86 7.87 13.56
N ALA A 73 25.49 8.87 12.73
CA ALA A 73 26.22 10.13 12.63
C ALA A 73 26.18 10.97 13.93
N LEU A 74 25.10 10.86 14.72
CA LEU A 74 24.96 11.55 16.01
C LEU A 74 25.74 10.85 17.14
N ARG A 75 26.03 9.56 16.99
CA ARG A 75 26.67 8.73 18.03
C ARG A 75 28.20 8.71 17.96
N GLY A 76 28.78 9.22 16.87
CA GLY A 76 30.23 9.30 16.65
C GLY A 76 30.93 10.53 17.24
N GLY A 77 30.20 11.39 17.99
CA GLY A 77 30.72 12.64 18.55
C GLY A 77 31.11 12.62 20.02
N GLU A 78 31.03 11.48 20.71
CA GLU A 78 31.41 11.36 22.13
C GLU A 78 32.82 10.78 22.26
N ASP A 79 33.78 11.68 22.45
CA ASP A 79 35.18 11.47 22.78
C ASP A 79 35.32 10.71 24.12
N PRO A 80 36.01 9.56 24.19
CA PRO A 80 36.24 8.87 25.46
C PRO A 80 37.46 9.47 26.16
N ALA A 81 37.24 10.39 27.11
CA ALA A 81 38.30 10.79 28.03
C ALA A 81 38.23 9.98 29.33
N PRO A 82 39.21 9.11 29.62
CA PRO A 82 39.30 8.40 30.89
C PRO A 82 39.98 9.33 31.90
N ASN A 83 39.36 9.60 33.04
CA ASN A 83 40.13 10.04 34.19
C ASN A 83 39.57 9.51 35.50
N SER A 84 39.86 8.23 35.73
CA SER A 84 40.12 7.68 37.05
C SER A 84 41.62 7.88 37.36
N ALA A 85 42.01 8.95 38.05
CA ALA A 85 43.24 8.98 38.86
C ALA A 85 43.36 10.28 39.67
N ARG A 86 43.27 10.08 41.00
CA ARG A 86 43.78 10.92 42.11
C ARG A 86 42.98 12.15 42.53
#